data_AF-A0A0G4L743-F1
#
_entry.id   AF-A0A0G4L743-F1
#
_cell.length_a   1.000
_cell.length_b   1.000
_cell.length_c   1.000
_cell.angle_alpha   90.00
_cell.angle_beta   90.00
_cell.angle_gamma   90.00
#
_symmetry.space_group_name_H-M   'P 1'
#
loop_
_entity.id
_entity.type
_entity.pdbx_description
1 polymer ?
#
loop_
_entity_poly.entity_id
_entity_poly.type
_entity_poly.pdbx_seq_one_letter_code
_entity_poly.pdbx_strand_id
1 'polypeptide(L)'
;MPRFRDGMWLPAENMWVEHAEQVYYTNEKPDGKGLNLLCPTKTIESRGHTLNRSTITMDVNAEADGIISVEATHWAGAQIKGPHFELFPQGRPEVTAAISTSDKGTTGFSFWSCDIGGFEGKPPAWIYKRWVAMGLLCSHSRLHGSSSYRVPWVMDDDDQSEEGCSRTLAKWTTLKGRLMPYLFAEAQASIAQGLPLSLRAMCIEFPDDPTSWYLDRQFMVGPSILAAPIFEESGEVEFYLPKGKWTSYFTGETRDGPGWFTETHGFGTLPLYVRENTVLVLGSEKAIGAVYDYTEDVEVRLYGAQEGAKASLVDNDGNEVGILEVGADGEVKDTSALKGEFTVKKV
;
A
#
# COMPACT_ATOMS: atom_id res chain seq x y z
N MET A 1 6.01 -3.81 -17.59
CA MET A 1 5.38 -4.34 -16.36
C MET A 1 4.44 -3.26 -15.79
N PRO A 2 3.51 -3.61 -14.88
CA PRO A 2 2.50 -2.71 -14.35
C PRO A 2 3.06 -1.45 -13.67
N ARG A 3 2.36 -0.32 -13.81
CA ARG A 3 2.60 0.92 -13.04
C ARG A 3 1.43 1.15 -12.07
N PHE A 4 1.68 1.71 -10.88
CA PHE A 4 0.61 2.01 -9.92
C PHE A 4 -0.46 2.91 -10.55
N ARG A 5 -0.03 3.90 -11.35
CA ARG A 5 -0.92 4.83 -12.07
C ARG A 5 -1.76 4.17 -13.17
N ASP A 6 -1.29 3.07 -13.74
CA ASP A 6 -2.02 2.31 -14.75
C ASP A 6 -2.94 1.25 -14.11
N GLY A 7 -3.27 1.39 -12.82
CA GLY A 7 -4.12 0.46 -12.07
C GLY A 7 -3.52 -0.93 -11.90
N MET A 8 -2.19 -1.04 -12.01
CA MET A 8 -1.47 -2.31 -12.07
C MET A 8 -1.80 -3.19 -13.29
N TRP A 9 -2.28 -2.58 -14.37
CA TRP A 9 -2.48 -3.26 -15.65
C TRP A 9 -1.28 -3.01 -16.59
N LEU A 10 -1.08 -3.93 -17.52
CA LEU A 10 -0.28 -3.69 -18.71
C LEU A 10 -1.24 -3.21 -19.80
N PRO A 11 -1.25 -1.91 -20.16
CA PRO A 11 -1.99 -1.45 -21.32
C PRO A 11 -1.47 -2.18 -22.57
N ALA A 12 -2.37 -2.57 -23.47
CA ALA A 12 -1.96 -3.13 -24.76
C ALA A 12 -1.12 -2.11 -25.55
N GLU A 13 -0.20 -2.56 -26.43
CA GLU A 13 0.80 -1.71 -27.11
C GLU A 13 0.26 -0.47 -27.84
N ASN A 14 -1.04 -0.45 -28.18
CA ASN A 14 -1.69 0.68 -28.88
C ASN A 14 -2.83 1.31 -28.06
N MET A 15 -2.85 1.10 -26.75
CA MET A 15 -3.83 1.64 -25.83
C MET A 15 -3.12 2.56 -24.83
N TRP A 16 -3.71 3.72 -24.55
CA TRP A 16 -3.32 4.55 -23.41
C TRP A 16 -4.44 4.56 -22.38
N VAL A 17 -4.05 4.65 -21.11
CA VAL A 17 -5.00 4.76 -19.99
C VAL A 17 -5.18 6.24 -19.72
N GLU A 18 -6.43 6.69 -19.70
CA GLU A 18 -6.80 8.03 -19.24
C GLU A 18 -7.41 7.93 -17.86
N HIS A 19 -6.94 8.76 -16.93
CA HIS A 19 -7.39 8.80 -15.55
C HIS A 19 -7.93 10.19 -15.22
N ALA A 20 -8.77 10.28 -14.19
CA ALA A 20 -9.21 11.56 -13.66
C ALA A 20 -8.00 12.33 -13.11
N GLU A 21 -7.71 13.51 -13.67
CA GLU A 21 -6.58 14.34 -13.22
C GLU A 21 -6.99 15.47 -12.26
N GLN A 22 -8.26 15.90 -12.31
CA GLN A 22 -8.80 16.91 -11.41
C GLN A 22 -10.30 16.68 -11.23
N VAL A 23 -10.86 17.16 -10.11
CA VAL A 23 -12.32 17.36 -9.98
C VAL A 23 -12.61 18.78 -10.48
N TYR A 24 -13.24 18.88 -11.65
CA TYR A 24 -13.54 20.19 -12.27
C TYR A 24 -14.88 20.76 -11.82
N TYR A 25 -15.89 19.89 -11.63
CA TYR A 25 -17.15 20.24 -10.99
C TYR A 25 -17.53 19.21 -9.95
N THR A 26 -18.14 19.69 -8.87
CA THR A 26 -18.75 18.88 -7.82
C THR A 26 -20.22 19.28 -7.73
N ASN A 27 -21.12 18.34 -7.91
CA ASN A 27 -22.56 18.53 -7.73
C ASN A 27 -23.05 17.62 -6.60
N GLU A 28 -23.73 18.18 -5.62
CA GLU A 28 -24.42 17.36 -4.61
C GLU A 28 -25.68 16.73 -5.23
N LYS A 29 -25.93 15.47 -4.89
CA LYS A 29 -27.16 14.79 -5.32
C LYS A 29 -28.35 15.37 -4.54
N PRO A 30 -29.55 15.43 -5.15
CA PRO A 30 -30.72 16.03 -4.52
C PRO A 30 -31.14 15.39 -3.19
N ASP A 31 -30.75 14.14 -2.94
CA ASP A 31 -31.01 13.42 -1.69
C ASP A 31 -30.02 13.79 -0.56
N GLY A 32 -28.99 14.59 -0.84
CA GLY A 32 -27.93 14.97 0.09
C GLY A 32 -26.99 13.83 0.47
N LYS A 33 -27.09 12.67 -0.21
CA LYS A 33 -26.38 11.44 0.16
C LYS A 33 -25.28 11.05 -0.82
N GLY A 34 -24.98 11.91 -1.79
CA GLY A 34 -23.91 11.63 -2.74
C GLY A 34 -23.43 12.85 -3.50
N LEU A 35 -22.32 12.65 -4.20
CA LEU A 35 -21.66 13.61 -5.06
C LEU A 35 -21.61 13.06 -6.49
N ASN A 36 -21.80 13.95 -7.46
CA ASN A 36 -21.50 13.71 -8.86
C ASN A 36 -20.35 14.63 -9.24
N LEU A 37 -19.21 14.03 -9.59
CA LEU A 37 -17.97 14.73 -9.89
C LEU A 37 -17.71 14.65 -11.40
N LEU A 38 -17.41 15.80 -12.02
CA LEU A 38 -16.89 15.83 -13.38
C LEU A 38 -15.38 15.89 -13.34
N CYS A 39 -14.74 14.81 -13.76
CA CYS A 39 -13.31 14.62 -13.68
C CYS A 39 -12.68 14.55 -15.09
N PRO A 40 -12.17 15.66 -15.66
CA PRO A 40 -11.45 15.61 -16.92
C PRO A 40 -10.14 14.84 -16.78
N THR A 41 -9.70 14.27 -17.90
CA THR A 41 -8.46 13.49 -17.99
C THR A 41 -7.21 14.35 -18.18
N LYS A 42 -7.35 15.67 -17.97
CA LYS A 42 -6.27 16.64 -17.91
C LYS A 42 -6.68 17.86 -17.09
N THR A 43 -5.74 18.51 -16.41
CA THR A 43 -5.96 19.84 -15.82
C THR A 43 -6.43 20.88 -16.86
N ILE A 44 -7.55 21.55 -16.56
CA ILE A 44 -8.13 22.60 -17.40
C ILE A 44 -7.62 23.96 -16.94
N GLU A 45 -6.65 24.52 -17.66
CA GLU A 45 -6.05 25.83 -17.35
C GLU A 45 -6.59 26.95 -18.26
N SER A 46 -7.16 26.57 -19.41
CA SER A 46 -7.71 27.50 -20.39
C SER A 46 -8.93 26.90 -21.09
N ARG A 47 -9.75 27.75 -21.72
CA ARG A 47 -10.90 27.30 -22.52
C ARG A 47 -10.50 26.35 -23.65
N GLY A 48 -9.28 26.46 -24.18
CA GLY A 48 -8.80 25.54 -25.21
C GLY A 48 -8.69 24.09 -24.72
N HIS A 49 -8.44 23.88 -23.42
CA HIS A 49 -8.27 22.55 -22.84
C HIS A 49 -9.57 21.74 -22.76
N THR A 50 -10.73 22.41 -22.92
CA THR A 50 -12.06 21.76 -22.89
C THR A 50 -12.42 21.12 -24.22
N LEU A 51 -11.64 21.33 -25.28
CA LEU A 51 -11.87 20.74 -26.60
C LEU A 51 -11.20 19.37 -26.69
N ASN A 52 -11.88 18.40 -27.32
CA ASN A 52 -11.37 17.05 -27.58
C ASN A 52 -10.79 16.35 -26.33
N ARG A 53 -11.46 16.53 -25.19
CA ARG A 53 -11.06 15.98 -23.89
C ARG A 53 -12.07 14.93 -23.46
N SER A 54 -11.58 13.78 -23.02
CA SER A 54 -12.40 12.80 -22.30
C SER A 54 -12.67 13.27 -20.88
N THR A 55 -13.85 12.91 -20.38
CA THR A 55 -14.26 13.22 -19.02
C THR A 55 -14.80 11.96 -18.37
N ILE A 56 -14.37 11.72 -17.15
CA ILE A 56 -14.91 10.65 -16.31
C ILE A 56 -15.90 11.32 -15.36
N THR A 57 -17.12 10.79 -15.29
CA THR A 57 -18.06 11.13 -14.23
C THR A 57 -17.83 10.17 -13.08
N MET A 58 -17.55 10.70 -11.89
CA MET A 58 -17.45 9.89 -10.68
C MET A 58 -18.66 10.15 -9.78
N ASP A 59 -19.43 9.11 -9.52
CA ASP A 59 -20.54 9.15 -8.58
C ASP A 59 -20.11 8.51 -7.26
N VAL A 60 -20.16 9.30 -6.18
CA VAL A 60 -19.87 8.84 -4.82
C VAL A 60 -21.16 8.87 -4.03
N ASN A 61 -21.58 7.76 -3.42
CA ASN A 61 -22.81 7.71 -2.60
C ASN A 61 -22.55 7.10 -1.24
N ALA A 62 -23.20 7.60 -0.21
CA ALA A 62 -23.28 6.96 1.10
C ALA A 62 -24.35 5.85 1.06
N GLU A 63 -23.91 4.59 1.06
CA GLU A 63 -24.80 3.43 0.99
C GLU A 63 -25.20 2.91 2.37
N ALA A 64 -24.32 3.07 3.37
CA ALA A 64 -24.55 2.77 4.77
C ALA A 64 -23.56 3.55 5.65
N ASP A 65 -23.78 3.55 6.97
CA ASP A 65 -22.82 4.14 7.90
C ASP A 65 -21.45 3.46 7.75
N GLY A 66 -20.43 4.24 7.38
CA GLY A 66 -19.08 3.75 7.09
C GLY A 66 -18.89 3.11 5.71
N ILE A 67 -19.90 3.11 4.83
CA ILE A 67 -19.84 2.50 3.50
C ILE A 67 -20.18 3.53 2.42
N ILE A 68 -19.25 3.75 1.50
CA ILE A 68 -19.47 4.53 0.28
C ILE A 68 -19.38 3.64 -0.97
N SER A 69 -20.22 3.91 -1.96
CA SER A 69 -20.03 3.44 -3.33
C SER A 69 -19.32 4.50 -4.16
N VAL A 70 -18.42 4.07 -5.05
CA VAL A 70 -17.77 4.93 -6.03
C VAL A 70 -17.95 4.27 -7.40
N GLU A 71 -18.63 4.96 -8.31
CA GLU A 71 -18.81 4.54 -9.69
C GLU A 71 -18.11 5.51 -10.63
N ALA A 72 -17.37 4.99 -11.62
CA ALA A 72 -16.72 5.77 -12.65
C ALA A 72 -17.36 5.48 -14.01
N THR A 73 -17.94 6.50 -14.63
CA THR A 73 -18.61 6.40 -15.93
C THR A 73 -17.89 7.26 -16.96
N HIS A 74 -17.54 6.66 -18.11
CA HIS A 74 -17.08 7.37 -19.31
C HIS A 74 -18.12 7.14 -20.40
N TRP A 75 -18.80 8.21 -20.85
CA TRP A 75 -19.93 8.16 -21.80
C TRP A 75 -21.19 7.45 -21.27
N ALA A 76 -22.02 8.16 -20.50
CA ALA A 76 -23.37 7.71 -20.17
C ALA A 76 -24.22 7.60 -21.46
N GLY A 77 -24.62 6.39 -21.83
CA GLY A 77 -25.39 6.15 -23.06
C GLY A 77 -25.38 4.72 -23.60
N ALA A 78 -24.50 3.86 -23.09
CA ALA A 78 -24.59 2.42 -23.36
C ALA A 78 -25.82 1.83 -22.65
N GLN A 79 -26.57 0.94 -23.33
CA GLN A 79 -27.60 0.15 -22.67
C GLN A 79 -26.95 -0.71 -21.58
N ILE A 80 -27.43 -0.58 -20.35
CA ILE A 80 -27.01 -1.41 -19.22
C ILE A 80 -27.54 -2.83 -19.49
N LYS A 81 -26.68 -3.69 -20.02
CA LYS A 81 -26.98 -5.11 -20.27
C LYS A 81 -26.40 -5.92 -19.12
N GLY A 82 -27.11 -6.00 -18.01
CA GLY A 82 -26.74 -6.80 -16.84
C GLY A 82 -27.96 -7.42 -16.17
N PRO A 83 -27.78 -8.43 -15.30
CA PRO A 83 -28.87 -8.92 -14.47
C PRO A 83 -29.32 -7.80 -13.53
N HIS A 84 -30.54 -7.30 -13.72
CA HIS A 84 -31.18 -6.40 -12.78
C HIS A 84 -31.91 -7.23 -11.73
N PHE A 85 -31.47 -7.15 -10.48
CA PHE A 85 -32.20 -7.66 -9.33
C PHE A 85 -32.32 -6.56 -8.29
N GLU A 86 -33.44 -6.58 -7.57
CA GLU A 86 -33.68 -5.61 -6.50
C GLU A 86 -32.67 -5.85 -5.37
N LEU A 87 -31.78 -4.88 -5.14
CA LEU A 87 -30.74 -4.99 -4.12
C LEU A 87 -31.31 -4.89 -2.70
N PHE A 88 -32.47 -4.23 -2.55
CA PHE A 88 -33.09 -3.94 -1.26
C PHE A 88 -34.61 -4.21 -1.29
N PRO A 89 -35.05 -5.47 -1.47
CA PRO A 89 -36.47 -5.82 -1.58
C PRO A 89 -37.28 -5.52 -0.32
N GLN A 90 -36.60 -5.19 0.78
CA GLN A 90 -37.20 -4.84 2.07
C GLN A 90 -37.01 -3.35 2.42
N GLY A 91 -36.54 -2.55 1.46
CA GLY A 91 -36.16 -1.15 1.66
C GLY A 91 -34.68 -0.99 1.99
N ARG A 92 -34.10 0.15 1.59
CA ARG A 92 -32.73 0.52 1.95
C ARG A 92 -32.68 0.88 3.44
N PRO A 93 -31.62 0.50 4.17
CA PRO A 93 -31.36 1.02 5.51
C PRO A 93 -31.38 2.56 5.50
N GLU A 94 -31.85 3.18 6.59
CA GLU A 94 -31.64 4.61 6.76
C GLU A 94 -30.14 4.88 6.93
N VAL A 95 -29.67 5.91 6.24
CA VAL A 95 -28.26 6.33 6.26
C VAL A 95 -28.24 7.78 6.72
N THR A 96 -27.43 8.05 7.74
CA THR A 96 -27.16 9.42 8.18
C THR A 96 -25.88 9.89 7.50
N ALA A 97 -26.02 10.54 6.35
CA ALA A 97 -24.90 11.11 5.62
C ALA A 97 -24.95 12.64 5.67
N ALA A 98 -23.78 13.26 5.74
CA ALA A 98 -23.62 14.69 5.56
C ALA A 98 -22.42 14.94 4.64
N ILE A 99 -22.63 15.77 3.63
CA ILE A 99 -21.56 16.26 2.77
C ILE A 99 -20.93 17.46 3.47
N SER A 100 -19.61 17.43 3.67
CA SER A 100 -18.86 18.56 4.19
C SER A 100 -17.56 18.70 3.42
N THR A 101 -17.11 19.94 3.23
CA THR A 101 -15.82 20.25 2.62
C THR A 101 -14.84 20.62 3.74
N SER A 102 -13.63 20.07 3.69
CA SER A 102 -12.57 20.42 4.62
C SER A 102 -11.23 20.45 3.89
N ASP A 103 -10.29 21.24 4.40
CA ASP A 103 -8.91 21.31 3.89
C ASP A 103 -8.12 20.00 4.15
N LYS A 104 -8.74 19.06 4.87
CA LYS A 104 -8.24 17.70 5.12
C LYS A 104 -9.04 16.73 4.25
N GLY A 105 -8.43 16.17 3.21
CA GLY A 105 -9.11 15.12 2.46
C GLY A 105 -8.33 14.60 1.28
N THR A 106 -7.80 13.40 1.41
CA THR A 106 -7.59 12.49 0.29
C THR A 106 -8.60 11.36 0.43
N THR A 107 -9.36 11.06 -0.62
CA THR A 107 -10.13 9.80 -0.69
C THR A 107 -9.13 8.66 -0.85
N GLY A 108 -8.93 7.87 0.21
CA GLY A 108 -8.01 6.74 0.22
C GLY A 108 -8.73 5.46 0.60
N PHE A 109 -8.45 4.37 -0.12
CA PHE A 109 -8.74 3.04 0.38
C PHE A 109 -7.58 2.66 1.31
N SER A 110 -7.83 2.63 2.63
CA SER A 110 -6.78 2.34 3.62
C SER A 110 -6.16 0.95 3.44
N PHE A 111 -6.95 0.04 2.88
CA PHE A 111 -6.59 -1.35 2.65
C PHE A 111 -6.73 -1.69 1.17
N TRP A 112 -5.72 -2.38 0.63
CA TRP A 112 -5.66 -2.74 -0.78
C TRP A 112 -4.99 -4.11 -0.97
N SER A 113 -5.38 -4.78 -2.04
CA SER A 113 -4.82 -6.07 -2.45
C SER A 113 -4.77 -6.19 -3.98
N CYS A 114 -3.96 -7.14 -4.44
CA CYS A 114 -4.00 -7.66 -5.80
C CYS A 114 -3.94 -9.18 -5.79
N ASP A 115 -4.28 -9.77 -6.94
CA ASP A 115 -4.08 -11.18 -7.21
C ASP A 115 -2.61 -11.43 -7.52
N ILE A 116 -1.86 -11.92 -6.53
CA ILE A 116 -0.43 -12.20 -6.68
C ILE A 116 -0.25 -13.29 -7.74
N GLY A 117 0.51 -12.98 -8.78
CA GLY A 117 0.66 -13.84 -9.97
C GLY A 117 -0.40 -13.61 -11.05
N GLY A 118 -1.29 -12.64 -10.88
CA GLY A 118 -2.31 -12.25 -11.86
C GLY A 118 -3.55 -13.14 -11.85
N PHE A 119 -4.68 -12.58 -12.30
CA PHE A 119 -5.96 -13.29 -12.31
C PHE A 119 -6.05 -14.33 -13.43
N GLU A 120 -5.69 -13.95 -14.66
CA GLU A 120 -5.79 -14.81 -15.85
C GLU A 120 -4.46 -15.47 -16.23
N GLY A 121 -4.56 -16.63 -16.90
CA GLY A 121 -3.41 -17.35 -17.46
C GLY A 121 -2.43 -17.88 -16.42
N LYS A 122 -1.25 -18.34 -16.87
CA LYS A 122 -0.14 -18.77 -16.01
C LYS A 122 1.04 -17.82 -16.25
N PRO A 123 1.43 -16.97 -15.28
CA PRO A 123 2.57 -16.07 -15.49
C PRO A 123 3.87 -16.89 -15.55
N PRO A 124 4.91 -16.38 -16.24
CA PRO A 124 6.28 -16.86 -16.05
C PRO A 124 6.68 -16.82 -14.57
N ALA A 125 7.51 -17.77 -14.16
CA ALA A 125 7.96 -17.92 -12.78
C ALA A 125 8.59 -16.65 -12.19
N TRP A 126 9.43 -15.95 -12.96
CA TRP A 126 10.06 -14.71 -12.50
C TRP A 126 9.04 -13.61 -12.20
N ILE A 127 7.96 -13.51 -12.99
CA ILE A 127 6.87 -12.53 -12.75
C ILE A 127 6.19 -12.87 -11.42
N TYR A 128 5.85 -14.14 -11.20
CA TYR A 128 5.27 -14.58 -9.93
C TYR A 128 6.14 -14.20 -8.74
N LYS A 129 7.45 -14.50 -8.80
CA LYS A 129 8.41 -14.20 -7.74
C LYS A 129 8.54 -12.69 -7.45
N ARG A 130 8.60 -11.85 -8.48
CA ARG A 130 8.60 -10.38 -8.32
C ARG A 130 7.27 -9.87 -7.73
N TRP A 131 6.15 -10.46 -8.14
CA TRP A 131 4.83 -10.10 -7.64
C TRP A 131 4.62 -10.50 -6.18
N VAL A 132 5.17 -11.65 -5.75
CA VAL A 132 5.17 -12.10 -4.35
C VAL A 132 5.82 -11.05 -3.45
N ALA A 133 6.98 -10.51 -3.85
CA ALA A 133 7.69 -9.49 -3.09
C ALA A 133 6.83 -8.24 -2.87
N MET A 134 6.21 -7.70 -3.93
CA MET A 134 5.30 -6.55 -3.84
C MET A 134 4.04 -6.89 -3.01
N GLY A 135 3.39 -8.01 -3.33
CA GLY A 135 2.09 -8.37 -2.77
C GLY A 135 2.14 -8.65 -1.27
N LEU A 136 3.28 -9.12 -0.75
CA LEU A 136 3.49 -9.32 0.69
C LEU A 136 3.88 -8.04 1.44
N LEU A 137 4.17 -6.95 0.73
CA LEU A 137 4.28 -5.61 1.30
C LEU A 137 2.97 -4.80 1.21
N CYS A 138 1.94 -5.36 0.56
CA CYS A 138 0.59 -4.82 0.56
C CYS A 138 -0.17 -5.25 1.84
N SER A 139 -1.23 -4.53 2.21
CA SER A 139 -1.99 -4.79 3.43
C SER A 139 -2.63 -6.17 3.40
N HIS A 140 -3.27 -6.51 2.28
CA HIS A 140 -3.83 -7.83 2.03
C HIS A 140 -3.03 -8.55 0.97
N SER A 141 -2.60 -9.77 1.29
CA SER A 141 -1.81 -10.60 0.39
C SER A 141 -2.58 -11.88 0.08
N ARG A 142 -2.94 -12.08 -1.19
CA ARG A 142 -3.69 -13.26 -1.61
C ARG A 142 -3.12 -13.85 -2.89
N LEU A 143 -2.96 -15.16 -2.88
CA LEU A 143 -2.65 -15.96 -4.07
C LEU A 143 -3.99 -16.35 -4.71
N HIS A 144 -4.32 -15.80 -5.87
CA HIS A 144 -5.60 -16.06 -6.53
C HIS A 144 -5.50 -15.97 -8.06
N GLY A 145 -6.28 -16.80 -8.74
CA GLY A 145 -6.37 -16.87 -10.19
C GLY A 145 -7.68 -17.54 -10.61
N SER A 146 -8.12 -17.29 -11.84
CA SER A 146 -9.40 -17.77 -12.39
C SER A 146 -9.39 -19.27 -12.69
N SER A 147 -8.42 -19.70 -13.49
CA SER A 147 -8.34 -21.02 -14.12
C SER A 147 -7.04 -21.77 -13.82
N SER A 148 -6.16 -21.18 -13.01
CA SER A 148 -4.90 -21.79 -12.59
C SER A 148 -4.59 -21.54 -11.12
N TYR A 149 -4.04 -22.56 -10.47
CA TYR A 149 -3.62 -22.46 -9.07
C TYR A 149 -2.38 -21.58 -8.94
N ARG A 150 -2.34 -20.77 -7.87
CA ARG A 150 -1.23 -19.85 -7.53
C ARG A 150 -0.35 -20.35 -6.39
N VAL A 151 -0.49 -21.63 -6.03
CA VAL A 151 0.39 -22.26 -5.04
C VAL A 151 1.81 -22.33 -5.61
N PRO A 152 2.85 -22.06 -4.82
CA PRO A 152 4.19 -21.80 -5.37
C PRO A 152 4.83 -23.03 -6.02
N TRP A 153 4.60 -24.23 -5.48
CA TRP A 153 5.20 -25.50 -5.96
C TRP A 153 4.69 -25.99 -7.31
N VAL A 154 3.70 -25.31 -7.94
CA VAL A 154 3.25 -25.63 -9.32
C VAL A 154 3.70 -24.58 -10.34
N MET A 155 4.44 -23.56 -9.90
CA MET A 155 4.81 -22.42 -10.75
C MET A 155 6.06 -22.70 -11.57
N ASP A 156 7.11 -23.24 -10.96
CA ASP A 156 8.42 -23.42 -11.57
C ASP A 156 9.08 -24.80 -11.36
N ASP A 157 8.41 -25.72 -10.65
CA ASP A 157 8.95 -27.04 -10.27
C ASP A 157 10.33 -26.97 -9.57
N ASP A 158 10.64 -25.82 -8.94
CA ASP A 158 11.90 -25.57 -8.24
C ASP A 158 11.67 -25.33 -6.74
N ASP A 159 11.56 -26.42 -6.00
CA ASP A 159 11.43 -26.39 -4.54
C ASP A 159 12.80 -26.43 -3.80
N GLN A 160 13.90 -26.54 -4.54
CA GLN A 160 15.23 -26.79 -3.98
C GLN A 160 16.13 -25.55 -3.99
N SER A 161 16.00 -24.67 -4.98
CA SER A 161 16.83 -23.46 -5.05
C SER A 161 16.31 -22.37 -4.11
N GLU A 162 17.22 -21.56 -3.56
CA GLU A 162 16.87 -20.40 -2.73
C GLU A 162 16.04 -19.34 -3.47
N GLU A 163 16.06 -19.38 -4.81
CA GLU A 163 15.38 -18.43 -5.70
C GLU A 163 14.15 -19.07 -6.38
N GLY A 164 13.76 -20.28 -6.00
CA GLY A 164 12.53 -20.94 -6.46
C GLY A 164 11.26 -20.28 -5.91
N CYS A 165 10.11 -20.52 -6.52
CA CYS A 165 8.84 -19.89 -6.12
C CYS A 165 8.46 -20.18 -4.66
N SER A 166 8.66 -21.43 -4.20
CA SER A 166 8.36 -21.85 -2.83
C SER A 166 9.24 -21.15 -1.80
N ARG A 167 10.56 -21.06 -2.07
CA ARG A 167 11.51 -20.38 -1.18
C ARG A 167 11.32 -18.87 -1.18
N THR A 168 11.05 -18.28 -2.34
CA THR A 168 10.72 -16.85 -2.47
C THR A 168 9.48 -16.50 -1.65
N LEU A 169 8.39 -17.25 -1.80
CA LEU A 169 7.16 -17.02 -1.04
C LEU A 169 7.40 -17.19 0.46
N ALA A 170 8.10 -18.24 0.88
CA ALA A 170 8.41 -18.47 2.29
C ALA A 170 9.18 -17.28 2.89
N LYS A 171 10.24 -16.83 2.22
CA LYS A 171 11.08 -15.71 2.68
C LYS A 171 10.27 -14.43 2.88
N TRP A 172 9.47 -14.04 1.89
CA TRP A 172 8.63 -12.85 1.97
C TRP A 172 7.48 -13.01 2.98
N THR A 173 6.94 -14.22 3.15
CA THR A 173 5.88 -14.50 4.14
C THR A 173 6.43 -14.39 5.55
N THR A 174 7.64 -14.91 5.79
CA THR A 174 8.37 -14.71 7.05
C THR A 174 8.61 -13.23 7.30
N LEU A 175 9.05 -12.46 6.31
CA LEU A 175 9.22 -11.01 6.47
C LEU A 175 7.92 -10.30 6.83
N LYS A 176 6.81 -10.58 6.13
CA LYS A 176 5.50 -10.02 6.47
C LYS A 176 5.08 -10.41 7.89
N GLY A 177 5.26 -11.68 8.25
CA GLY A 177 5.03 -12.19 9.61
C GLY A 177 5.79 -11.37 10.65
N ARG A 178 7.09 -11.13 10.42
CA ARG A 178 7.92 -10.29 11.28
C ARG A 178 7.50 -8.83 11.31
N LEU A 179 6.97 -8.29 10.22
CA LEU A 179 6.48 -6.91 10.17
C LEU A 179 5.09 -6.74 10.80
N MET A 180 4.40 -7.82 11.21
CA MET A 180 3.03 -7.73 11.72
C MET A 180 2.83 -6.74 12.88
N PRO A 181 3.73 -6.59 13.88
CA PRO A 181 3.55 -5.57 14.91
C PRO A 181 3.49 -4.15 14.34
N TYR A 182 4.39 -3.83 13.40
CA TYR A 182 4.38 -2.56 12.68
C TYR A 182 3.13 -2.42 11.80
N LEU A 183 2.84 -3.42 10.95
CA LEU A 183 1.71 -3.37 10.03
C LEU A 183 0.38 -3.24 10.77
N PHE A 184 0.19 -3.92 11.89
CA PHE A 184 -1.07 -3.87 12.60
C PHE A 184 -1.24 -2.55 13.37
N ALA A 185 -0.17 -1.99 13.94
CA ALA A 185 -0.20 -0.63 14.49
C ALA A 185 -0.55 0.41 13.42
N GLU A 186 0.06 0.30 12.23
CA GLU A 186 -0.26 1.16 11.09
C GLU A 186 -1.68 0.94 10.57
N ALA A 187 -2.26 -0.26 10.73
CA ALA A 187 -3.64 -0.54 10.34
C ALA A 187 -4.61 0.24 11.23
N GLN A 188 -4.35 0.28 12.54
CA GLN A 188 -5.13 1.07 13.49
C GLN A 188 -4.99 2.57 13.22
N ALA A 189 -3.77 3.05 12.96
CA ALA A 189 -3.54 4.43 12.55
C ALA A 189 -4.28 4.77 11.24
N SER A 190 -4.30 3.85 10.27
CA SER A 190 -4.99 4.00 8.99
C SER A 190 -6.52 4.05 9.15
N ILE A 191 -7.08 3.30 10.09
CA ILE A 191 -8.52 3.37 10.45
C ILE A 191 -8.85 4.73 11.07
N ALA A 192 -8.00 5.22 11.98
CA ALA A 192 -8.22 6.48 12.67
C ALA A 192 -8.02 7.72 11.78
N GLN A 193 -7.07 7.68 10.85
CA GLN A 193 -6.61 8.85 10.10
C GLN A 193 -6.98 8.85 8.62
N GLY A 194 -7.37 7.69 8.05
CA GLY A 194 -7.73 7.56 6.64
C GLY A 194 -6.54 7.53 5.67
N LEU A 195 -5.31 7.40 6.17
CA LEU A 195 -4.12 7.21 5.33
C LEU A 195 -3.95 5.73 4.95
N PRO A 196 -3.53 5.38 3.72
CA PRO A 196 -3.25 3.99 3.37
C PRO A 196 -2.13 3.38 4.19
N LEU A 197 -2.31 2.13 4.63
CA LEU A 197 -1.26 1.34 5.29
C LEU A 197 -0.16 0.92 4.30
N SER A 198 -0.53 0.61 3.06
CA SER A 198 0.40 0.16 2.02
C SER A 198 -0.09 0.60 0.66
N LEU A 199 0.81 0.60 -0.31
CA LEU A 199 0.63 1.39 -1.54
C LEU A 199 0.30 2.85 -1.22
N ARG A 200 0.81 3.37 -0.09
CA ARG A 200 0.70 4.78 0.23
C ARG A 200 1.55 5.53 -0.79
N ALA A 201 0.89 6.32 -1.64
CA ALA A 201 1.53 7.06 -2.70
C ALA A 201 2.58 8.02 -2.13
N MET A 202 3.72 8.15 -2.83
CA MET A 202 4.82 8.97 -2.35
C MET A 202 4.41 10.44 -2.12
N CYS A 203 3.52 10.99 -2.94
CA CYS A 203 3.02 12.36 -2.77
C CYS A 203 2.13 12.59 -1.55
N ILE A 204 1.54 11.55 -0.98
CA ILE A 204 0.79 11.66 0.28
C ILE A 204 1.77 11.91 1.43
N GLU A 205 2.92 11.23 1.39
CA GLU A 205 3.94 11.32 2.45
C GLU A 205 4.92 12.49 2.24
N PHE A 206 5.15 12.89 0.98
CA PHE A 206 6.11 13.92 0.58
C PHE A 206 5.50 14.98 -0.36
N PRO A 207 4.39 15.66 0.02
CA PRO A 207 3.66 16.55 -0.88
C PRO A 207 4.50 17.74 -1.38
N ASP A 208 5.49 18.17 -0.60
CA ASP A 208 6.40 19.27 -0.94
C ASP A 208 7.54 18.86 -1.89
N ASP A 209 7.68 17.57 -2.20
CA ASP A 209 8.64 17.06 -3.18
C ASP A 209 7.95 16.85 -4.53
N PRO A 210 8.19 17.70 -5.55
CA PRO A 210 7.53 17.58 -6.85
C PRO A 210 7.80 16.26 -7.55
N THR A 211 8.93 15.61 -7.30
CA THR A 211 9.26 14.30 -7.89
C THR A 211 8.27 13.24 -7.41
N SER A 212 7.90 13.30 -6.12
CA SER A 212 7.03 12.32 -5.48
C SER A 212 5.65 12.19 -6.12
N TRP A 213 5.15 13.27 -6.73
CA TRP A 213 3.88 13.30 -7.43
C TRP A 213 3.83 12.36 -8.62
N TYR A 214 4.96 12.10 -9.27
CA TYR A 214 5.04 11.31 -10.50
C TYR A 214 5.51 9.87 -10.27
N LEU A 215 5.92 9.51 -9.05
CA LEU A 215 6.42 8.18 -8.73
C LEU A 215 5.27 7.15 -8.71
N ASP A 216 5.39 6.13 -9.56
CA ASP A 216 4.38 5.08 -9.74
C ASP A 216 4.97 3.65 -9.78
N ARG A 217 6.23 3.51 -9.35
CA ARG A 217 6.96 2.24 -9.22
C ARG A 217 7.55 2.01 -7.83
N GLN A 218 7.20 2.86 -6.88
CA GLN A 218 7.56 2.73 -5.47
C GLN A 218 6.44 3.30 -4.60
N PHE A 219 6.40 2.89 -3.34
CA PHE A 219 5.37 3.31 -2.39
C PHE A 219 5.87 3.23 -0.96
N MET A 220 5.13 3.86 -0.06
CA MET A 220 5.32 3.76 1.37
C MET A 220 4.45 2.64 1.97
N VAL A 221 5.02 1.88 2.89
CA VAL A 221 4.35 0.96 3.81
C VAL A 221 4.37 1.62 5.19
N GLY A 222 3.22 2.12 5.62
CA GLY A 222 3.10 3.11 6.69
C GLY A 222 3.93 4.37 6.36
N PRO A 223 4.29 5.19 7.35
CA PRO A 223 5.13 6.37 7.16
C PRO A 223 6.63 6.05 7.11
N SER A 224 7.04 4.85 7.53
CA SER A 224 8.44 4.57 7.88
C SER A 224 9.20 3.74 6.85
N ILE A 225 8.52 2.96 6.01
CA ILE A 225 9.19 2.02 5.09
C ILE A 225 8.86 2.39 3.65
N LEU A 226 9.87 2.54 2.81
CA LEU A 226 9.77 2.71 1.36
C LEU A 226 10.08 1.39 0.68
N ALA A 227 9.22 0.96 -0.24
CA ALA A 227 9.43 -0.22 -1.07
C ALA A 227 9.42 0.16 -2.56
N ALA A 228 10.42 -0.30 -3.31
CA ALA A 228 10.45 -0.21 -4.77
C ALA A 228 10.41 -1.62 -5.40
N PRO A 229 9.23 -2.13 -5.80
CA PRO A 229 9.12 -3.38 -6.52
C PRO A 229 9.92 -3.40 -7.82
N ILE A 230 10.41 -4.58 -8.16
CA ILE A 230 11.24 -4.78 -9.34
C ILE A 230 10.37 -5.30 -10.48
N PHE A 231 10.46 -4.61 -11.61
CA PHE A 231 9.59 -4.79 -12.76
C PHE A 231 10.29 -5.44 -13.96
N GLU A 232 11.40 -6.12 -13.70
CA GLU A 232 12.20 -6.78 -14.73
C GLU A 232 12.74 -8.12 -14.21
N GLU A 233 12.95 -9.05 -15.13
CA GLU A 233 13.57 -10.35 -14.82
C GLU A 233 15.04 -10.16 -14.40
N SER A 234 15.73 -9.18 -15.00
CA SER A 234 17.13 -8.80 -14.74
C SER A 234 17.42 -8.53 -13.27
N GLY A 235 16.42 -8.07 -12.52
CA GLY A 235 16.59 -7.58 -11.16
C GLY A 235 16.97 -6.12 -11.05
N GLU A 236 17.18 -5.43 -12.17
CA GLU A 236 17.48 -4.00 -12.19
C GLU A 236 16.25 -3.18 -11.78
N VAL A 237 16.49 -2.16 -10.97
CA VAL A 237 15.47 -1.24 -10.52
C VAL A 237 16.07 0.14 -10.30
N GLU A 238 15.37 1.14 -10.82
CA GLU A 238 15.62 2.55 -10.54
C GLU A 238 14.51 3.07 -9.62
N PHE A 239 14.89 3.75 -8.55
CA PHE A 239 13.98 4.29 -7.56
C PHE A 239 14.52 5.60 -6.97
N TYR A 240 13.63 6.38 -6.38
CA TYR A 240 13.92 7.67 -5.80
C TYR A 240 13.81 7.62 -4.28
N LEU A 241 14.80 8.15 -3.56
CA LEU A 241 14.69 8.39 -2.12
C LEU A 241 14.38 9.88 -1.92
N PRO A 242 13.26 10.25 -1.27
CA PRO A 242 12.98 11.63 -0.88
C PRO A 242 14.00 12.19 0.10
N LYS A 243 13.95 13.51 0.34
CA LYS A 243 14.82 14.18 1.31
C LYS A 243 14.81 13.49 2.68
N GLY A 244 16.01 13.21 3.20
CA GLY A 244 16.22 12.56 4.50
C GLY A 244 17.22 11.42 4.40
N LYS A 245 17.51 10.78 5.53
CA LYS A 245 18.33 9.57 5.59
C LYS A 245 17.46 8.32 5.51
N TRP A 246 17.93 7.36 4.73
CA TRP A 246 17.24 6.12 4.47
C TRP A 246 18.20 4.94 4.63
N THR A 247 17.80 3.95 5.40
CA THR A 247 18.65 2.79 5.70
C THR A 247 18.03 1.54 5.10
N SER A 248 18.79 0.82 4.28
CA SER A 248 18.36 -0.44 3.69
C SER A 248 18.01 -1.45 4.78
N TYR A 249 16.79 -1.98 4.76
CA TYR A 249 16.32 -2.99 5.70
C TYR A 249 17.15 -4.27 5.66
N PHE A 250 17.66 -4.63 4.47
CA PHE A 250 18.39 -5.87 4.25
C PHE A 250 19.88 -5.77 4.55
N THR A 251 20.51 -4.63 4.25
CA THR A 251 21.98 -4.48 4.36
C THR A 251 22.43 -3.58 5.51
N GLY A 252 21.54 -2.72 6.04
CA GLY A 252 21.90 -1.69 7.01
C GLY A 252 22.66 -0.50 6.40
N GLU A 253 22.91 -0.50 5.09
CA GLU A 253 23.56 0.63 4.44
C GLU A 253 22.63 1.84 4.39
N THR A 254 23.16 3.01 4.71
CA THR A 254 22.41 4.26 4.74
C THR A 254 22.73 5.12 3.51
N ARG A 255 21.71 5.77 2.95
CA ARG A 255 21.79 6.73 1.85
C ARG A 255 21.09 8.03 2.21
N ASP A 256 21.65 9.13 1.73
CA ASP A 256 21.05 10.45 1.85
C ASP A 256 20.22 10.75 0.58
N GLY A 257 18.95 11.09 0.76
CA GLY A 257 18.11 11.70 -0.28
C GLY A 257 18.09 13.23 -0.16
N PRO A 258 17.57 13.95 -1.16
CA PRO A 258 16.84 13.44 -2.31
C PRO A 258 17.75 12.93 -3.44
N GLY A 259 17.38 11.83 -4.11
CA GLY A 259 18.14 11.32 -5.24
C GLY A 259 17.55 10.07 -5.90
N TRP A 260 17.93 9.85 -7.17
CA TRP A 260 17.66 8.62 -7.90
C TRP A 260 18.81 7.63 -7.73
N PHE A 261 18.46 6.36 -7.57
CA PHE A 261 19.37 5.27 -7.32
C PHE A 261 19.01 4.08 -8.19
N THR A 262 20.04 3.33 -8.60
CA THR A 262 19.89 2.07 -9.35
C THR A 262 20.49 0.94 -8.54
N GLU A 263 19.76 -0.16 -8.40
CA GLU A 263 20.20 -1.37 -7.73
C GLU A 263 19.86 -2.61 -8.56
N THR A 264 20.45 -3.75 -8.18
CA THR A 264 20.15 -5.06 -8.76
C THR A 264 19.92 -6.06 -7.64
N HIS A 265 18.77 -6.76 -7.68
CA HIS A 265 18.43 -7.76 -6.66
C HIS A 265 17.98 -9.08 -7.28
N GLY A 266 18.26 -10.18 -6.57
CA GLY A 266 17.56 -11.47 -6.75
C GLY A 266 16.08 -11.37 -6.36
N PHE A 267 15.36 -12.48 -6.35
CA PHE A 267 13.93 -12.51 -6.02
C PHE A 267 13.66 -12.43 -4.50
N GLY A 268 14.67 -12.73 -3.69
CA GLY A 268 14.58 -12.68 -2.24
C GLY A 268 14.72 -11.29 -1.59
N THR A 269 15.00 -10.23 -2.35
CA THR A 269 15.11 -8.84 -1.87
C THR A 269 14.62 -7.85 -2.93
N LEU A 270 14.43 -6.59 -2.53
CA LEU A 270 14.20 -5.42 -3.39
C LEU A 270 14.68 -4.18 -2.60
N PRO A 271 14.73 -2.98 -3.19
CA PRO A 271 14.97 -1.74 -2.45
C PRO A 271 13.87 -1.54 -1.40
N LEU A 272 14.21 -1.87 -0.15
CA LEU A 272 13.35 -1.72 1.02
C LEU A 272 14.11 -0.86 2.01
N TYR A 273 13.72 0.40 2.13
CA TYR A 273 14.44 1.40 2.91
C TYR A 273 13.58 1.89 4.06
N VAL A 274 14.19 1.98 5.25
CA VAL A 274 13.55 2.53 6.44
C VAL A 274 14.01 3.98 6.61
N ARG A 275 13.05 4.88 6.79
CA ARG A 275 13.29 6.31 7.00
C ARG A 275 13.98 6.52 8.34
N GLU A 276 14.84 7.51 8.43
CA GLU A 276 15.38 7.97 9.71
C GLU A 276 14.29 8.36 10.71
N ASN A 277 14.67 8.42 11.97
CA ASN A 277 13.78 8.68 13.09
C ASN A 277 12.68 7.61 13.30
N THR A 278 12.95 6.37 12.86
CA THR A 278 12.00 5.25 12.99
C THR A 278 12.38 4.32 14.14
N VAL A 279 11.40 4.02 14.99
CA VAL A 279 11.41 2.86 15.90
C VAL A 279 10.60 1.75 15.23
N LEU A 280 11.27 0.74 14.69
CA LEU A 280 10.61 -0.37 14.00
C LEU A 280 10.53 -1.59 14.92
N VAL A 281 9.31 -2.00 15.26
CA VAL A 281 9.06 -3.20 16.06
C VAL A 281 8.82 -4.39 15.11
N LEU A 282 9.71 -5.37 15.18
CA LEU A 282 9.60 -6.63 14.46
C LEU A 282 9.16 -7.73 15.43
N GLY A 283 8.20 -8.53 15.01
CA GLY A 283 7.74 -9.67 15.79
C GLY A 283 8.73 -10.82 15.79
N SER A 284 8.42 -11.81 16.63
CA SER A 284 9.28 -12.95 16.92
C SER A 284 9.67 -13.74 15.66
N GLU A 285 10.96 -14.09 15.58
CA GLU A 285 11.47 -15.01 14.55
C GLU A 285 10.95 -16.45 14.74
N LYS A 286 10.46 -16.77 15.93
CA LYS A 286 9.92 -18.10 16.28
C LYS A 286 8.42 -18.21 15.96
N ALA A 287 7.76 -17.09 15.64
CA ALA A 287 6.33 -17.07 15.41
C ALA A 287 5.95 -17.94 14.20
N ILE A 288 4.87 -18.71 14.35
CA ILE A 288 4.30 -19.53 13.27
C ILE A 288 2.94 -18.95 12.91
N GLY A 289 2.76 -18.60 11.65
CA GLY A 289 1.54 -17.96 11.16
C GLY A 289 1.58 -16.43 11.28
N ALA A 290 0.47 -15.79 10.91
CA ALA A 290 0.37 -14.33 10.87
C ALA A 290 -0.20 -13.71 12.15
N VAL A 291 -0.85 -14.50 13.01
CA VAL A 291 -1.48 -14.04 14.26
C VAL A 291 -0.80 -14.75 15.43
N TYR A 292 -0.14 -13.97 16.28
CA TYR A 292 0.62 -14.39 17.46
C TYR A 292 0.74 -13.18 18.39
N ASP A 293 1.25 -13.29 19.61
CA ASP A 293 1.40 -12.11 20.48
C ASP A 293 2.45 -11.15 19.90
N TYR A 294 2.00 -10.02 19.31
CA TYR A 294 2.86 -9.01 18.69
C TYR A 294 3.77 -8.27 19.67
N THR A 295 3.65 -8.53 20.98
CA THR A 295 4.50 -7.97 22.04
C THR A 295 5.49 -8.97 22.63
N GLU A 296 5.42 -10.25 22.24
CA GLU A 296 6.27 -11.32 22.75
C GLU A 296 7.49 -11.56 21.85
N ASP A 297 8.67 -11.69 22.46
CA ASP A 297 9.93 -12.04 21.79
C ASP A 297 10.30 -11.09 20.61
N VAL A 298 10.05 -9.78 20.77
CA VAL A 298 10.20 -8.79 19.69
C VAL A 298 11.64 -8.31 19.48
N GLU A 299 11.95 -7.88 18.25
CA GLU A 299 13.16 -7.12 17.92
C GLU A 299 12.79 -5.67 17.62
N VAL A 300 13.32 -4.73 18.42
CA VAL A 300 13.18 -3.29 18.20
C VAL A 300 14.41 -2.77 17.46
N ARG A 301 14.22 -2.19 16.28
CA ARG A 301 15.28 -1.56 15.48
C ARG A 301 15.13 -0.05 15.47
N LEU A 302 16.19 0.67 15.84
CA LEU A 302 16.25 2.13 15.88
C LEU A 302 17.02 2.64 14.67
N TYR A 303 16.31 3.19 13.69
CA TYR A 303 16.91 3.73 12.46
C TYR A 303 17.12 5.22 12.60
N GLY A 304 18.35 5.63 12.99
CA GLY A 304 18.66 7.04 13.26
C GLY A 304 17.70 7.71 14.27
N ALA A 305 17.06 6.92 15.15
CA ALA A 305 16.03 7.38 16.06
C ALA A 305 16.57 8.43 17.04
N GLN A 306 15.92 9.59 17.09
CA GLN A 306 16.24 10.68 18.01
C GLN A 306 15.31 10.66 19.21
N GLU A 307 15.61 11.48 20.21
CA GLU A 307 14.71 11.71 21.35
C GLU A 307 13.29 12.04 20.88
N GLY A 308 12.30 11.36 21.46
CA GLY A 308 10.89 11.52 21.14
C GLY A 308 10.41 10.70 19.94
N ALA A 309 11.25 9.89 19.29
CA ALA A 309 10.81 8.90 18.31
C ALA A 309 9.94 7.83 18.98
N LYS A 310 8.81 7.46 18.38
CA LYS A 310 7.80 6.58 18.98
C LYS A 310 7.37 5.43 18.08
N ALA A 311 6.91 4.35 18.70
CA ALA A 311 6.16 3.27 18.05
C ALA A 311 5.04 2.77 18.94
N SER A 312 3.80 2.80 18.44
CA SER A 312 2.66 2.18 19.11
C SER A 312 2.76 0.66 19.06
N LEU A 313 2.40 0.02 20.17
CA LEU A 313 2.26 -1.43 20.30
C LEU A 313 0.77 -1.76 20.37
N VAL A 314 0.34 -2.71 19.55
CA VAL A 314 -1.04 -3.18 19.52
C VAL A 314 -1.11 -4.67 19.81
N ASP A 315 -2.17 -5.10 20.49
CA ASP A 315 -2.49 -6.52 20.64
C ASP A 315 -3.13 -7.09 19.36
N ASN A 316 -3.55 -8.36 19.40
CA ASN A 316 -4.16 -9.05 18.27
C ASN A 316 -5.58 -8.61 17.95
N ASP A 317 -6.22 -7.90 18.87
CA ASP A 317 -7.55 -7.31 18.68
C ASP A 317 -7.45 -5.86 18.16
N GLY A 318 -6.24 -5.31 18.11
CA GLY A 318 -5.94 -3.98 17.60
C GLY A 318 -5.99 -2.90 18.69
N ASN A 319 -6.07 -3.27 19.96
CA ASN A 319 -6.03 -2.30 21.05
C ASN A 319 -4.59 -1.85 21.27
N GLU A 320 -4.38 -0.54 21.48
CA GLU A 320 -3.08 -0.03 21.89
C GLU A 320 -2.76 -0.49 23.32
N VAL A 321 -1.65 -1.20 23.48
CA VAL A 321 -1.19 -1.75 24.77
C VAL A 321 0.04 -1.04 25.32
N GLY A 322 0.66 -0.16 24.53
CA GLY A 322 1.79 0.65 24.95
C GLY A 322 2.36 1.47 23.81
N ILE A 323 3.26 2.40 24.15
CA ILE A 323 4.00 3.20 23.19
C ILE A 323 5.47 3.11 23.61
N LEU A 324 6.33 2.64 22.71
CA LEU A 324 7.76 2.73 22.89
C LEU A 324 8.21 4.15 22.52
N GLU A 325 9.08 4.74 23.32
CA GLU A 325 9.63 6.07 23.06
C GLU A 325 11.14 6.10 23.31
N VAL A 326 11.89 6.77 22.42
CA VAL A 326 13.32 6.99 22.60
C VAL A 326 13.55 8.16 23.56
N GLY A 327 14.24 7.92 24.67
CA GLY A 327 14.60 8.96 25.64
C GLY A 327 15.82 9.80 25.23
N ALA A 328 16.10 10.85 26.01
CA ALA A 328 17.28 11.71 25.86
C ALA A 328 18.64 10.96 25.96
N ASP A 329 18.65 9.80 26.61
CA ASP A 329 19.77 8.85 26.68
C ASP A 329 19.94 8.01 25.41
N GLY A 330 19.00 8.12 24.46
CA GLY A 330 18.97 7.33 23.24
C GLY A 330 18.62 5.85 23.49
N GLU A 331 18.00 5.55 24.64
CA GLU A 331 17.46 4.23 24.98
C GLU A 331 15.94 4.21 24.82
N VAL A 332 15.38 3.03 24.58
CA VAL A 332 13.92 2.82 24.45
C VAL A 332 13.31 2.72 25.84
N LYS A 333 12.28 3.54 26.09
CA LYS A 333 11.51 3.60 27.34
C LYS A 333 10.14 2.92 27.17
N ASP A 334 9.45 2.76 28.30
CA ASP A 334 8.09 2.22 28.38
C ASP A 334 7.93 0.79 27.81
N THR A 335 8.95 -0.04 28.01
CA THR A 335 9.00 -1.43 27.55
C THR A 335 8.14 -2.40 28.38
N SER A 336 7.31 -1.91 29.31
CA SER A 336 6.51 -2.76 30.22
C SER A 336 5.46 -3.61 29.50
N ALA A 337 5.06 -3.21 28.29
CA ALA A 337 4.15 -3.97 27.44
C ALA A 337 4.85 -5.14 26.71
N LEU A 338 6.19 -5.12 26.60
CA LEU A 338 6.95 -6.18 25.93
C LEU A 338 7.07 -7.41 26.84
N LYS A 339 6.89 -8.60 26.25
CA LYS A 339 6.93 -9.89 26.94
C LYS A 339 8.05 -10.75 26.37
N GLY A 340 8.50 -11.72 27.17
CA GLY A 340 9.54 -12.66 26.75
C GLY A 340 10.92 -11.98 26.57
N GLU A 341 11.73 -12.54 25.68
CA GLU A 341 13.07 -12.02 25.38
C GLU A 341 13.00 -11.02 24.22
N PHE A 342 13.07 -9.72 24.52
CA PHE A 342 13.16 -8.70 23.48
C PHE A 342 14.59 -8.18 23.29
N THR A 343 14.89 -7.69 22.09
CA THR A 343 16.18 -7.08 21.77
C THR A 343 16.00 -5.68 21.21
N VAL A 344 16.97 -4.79 21.47
CA VAL A 344 17.02 -3.44 20.90
C VAL A 344 18.32 -3.30 20.12
N LYS A 345 18.23 -2.91 18.84
CA LYS A 345 19.38 -2.69 17.96
C LYS A 345 19.34 -1.29 17.37
N LYS A 346 20.47 -0.57 17.47
CA LYS A 346 20.70 0.67 16.73
C LYS A 346 21.20 0.29 15.35
N VAL A 347 20.53 0.78 14.31
CA VAL A 347 20.82 0.50 12.90
C VAL A 347 21.38 1.74 12.24
#